data_AF-R7QGJ0-F1
#
_entry.id   AF-R7QGJ0-F1
#
_cell.length_a   1.000
_cell.length_b   1.000
_cell.length_c   1.000
_cell.angle_alpha   90.00
_cell.angle_beta   90.00
_cell.angle_gamma   90.00
#
_symmetry.space_group_name_H-M   'P 1'
#
loop_
_entity.id
_entity.type
_entity.pdbx_description
1 polymer ?
#
loop_
_entity_poly.entity_id
_entity_poly.type
_entity_poly.pdbx_seq_one_letter_code
_entity_poly.pdbx_strand_id
1 'polypeptide(L)'
;MPGLTLVRPVGNCLTSGGSSVTTLRRRALGKLAALPDSLLVRLLDTLVSSTEPLEAAHSLCAFSAASTFANAFAADEDLWRRIVLMVYSTKQIATAFRDSWRETFLCLVSNRRRAASDPSPAERKSFVYSDVLFHKWRCQTAAIDPDWLSVDNVCRVSASSTSAVDFRRCYEEPGQPVVVTGVATGWPAFKSWTVAGLDERCGDTLLHAGGFEFTARDYFRYCEAVEGHDDQPLYVFDKHFAEKVPQLKDEYGVPEYFGEDLFKVLGEEQRPDYRWLIIGPARSGSSFHKDPNATSAWNAIIRGQKKWILFPPDRPPPGVHPSGDGGDVTAPVSISEWFLNFYDHDMLQKYGARECIVNEGEMIFVPMGWWHCVLNTTTSIAITQNYVSSANVREVAAWLRNKPSQVSGCRSRDQASFICENFPRLVVERYPELNEKLKGFILAEVKTDGAVENGSTAKRRKTSLWESLQMSPNLSVKNATKGTMKTQKASSTVSSFSFGF
;
A
#
# COMPACT_ATOMS: atom_id res chain seq x y z
N MET A 1 19.40 -0.51 -31.90
CA MET A 1 19.24 -0.03 -30.52
C MET A 1 19.11 1.49 -30.56
N PRO A 2 17.99 2.09 -30.15
CA PRO A 2 17.99 3.52 -29.87
C PRO A 2 18.98 3.79 -28.73
N GLY A 3 19.77 4.86 -28.85
CA GLY A 3 20.79 5.25 -27.87
C GLY A 3 20.20 5.55 -26.49
N LEU A 4 21.08 5.77 -25.49
CA LEU A 4 20.68 6.16 -24.13
C LEU A 4 19.82 7.43 -24.19
N THR A 5 18.53 7.32 -23.90
CA THR A 5 17.61 8.46 -23.89
C THR A 5 17.68 9.11 -22.52
N LEU A 6 18.19 10.34 -22.45
CA LEU A 6 18.35 11.08 -21.20
C LEU A 6 17.13 11.98 -20.99
N VAL A 7 16.37 11.70 -19.94
CA VAL A 7 15.23 12.54 -19.54
C VAL A 7 15.73 13.72 -18.70
N ARG A 8 15.23 14.92 -18.98
CA ARG A 8 15.56 16.16 -18.25
C ARG A 8 14.28 16.94 -17.90
N PRO A 9 14.31 17.80 -16.87
CA PRO A 9 13.25 18.75 -16.62
C PRO A 9 13.00 19.67 -17.82
N VAL A 10 11.76 20.10 -18.03
CA VAL A 10 11.35 20.95 -19.15
C VAL A 10 12.13 22.27 -19.17
N GLY A 11 12.43 22.83 -18.00
CA GLY A 11 13.20 24.06 -17.85
C GLY A 11 14.60 24.00 -18.50
N ASN A 12 15.23 22.82 -18.54
CA ASN A 12 16.56 22.64 -19.15
C ASN A 12 16.58 22.88 -20.66
N CYS A 13 15.41 22.83 -21.32
CA CYS A 13 15.34 23.14 -22.74
C CYS A 13 15.53 24.64 -23.01
N LEU A 14 15.21 25.52 -22.06
CA LEU A 14 15.31 26.98 -22.22
C LEU A 14 16.75 27.46 -22.38
N THR A 15 17.72 26.73 -21.82
CA THR A 15 19.15 27.05 -21.87
C THR A 15 19.90 26.31 -22.97
N SER A 16 19.27 25.35 -23.64
CA SER A 16 19.93 24.49 -24.66
C SER A 16 20.13 25.14 -26.03
N GLY A 17 19.77 26.42 -26.22
CA GLY A 17 19.98 27.16 -27.48
C GLY A 17 19.25 26.60 -28.70
N GLY A 18 18.33 25.64 -28.52
CA GLY A 18 17.68 24.85 -29.57
C GLY A 18 16.19 25.15 -29.77
N SER A 19 15.50 24.28 -30.52
CA SER A 19 14.04 24.35 -30.71
C SER A 19 13.29 24.22 -29.39
N SER A 20 12.20 24.99 -29.20
CA SER A 20 11.31 24.85 -28.03
C SER A 20 10.84 23.40 -27.82
N VAL A 21 10.66 22.99 -26.55
CA VAL A 21 10.10 21.68 -26.16
C VAL A 21 8.82 21.39 -26.93
N THR A 22 7.95 22.38 -27.14
CA THR A 22 6.69 22.20 -27.88
C THR A 22 6.95 21.75 -29.31
N THR A 23 7.96 22.32 -29.97
CA THR A 23 8.34 21.96 -31.35
C THR A 23 8.98 20.58 -31.40
N LEU A 24 9.89 20.27 -30.47
CA LEU A 24 10.51 18.95 -30.34
C LEU A 24 9.46 17.86 -30.12
N ARG A 25 8.55 18.10 -29.17
CA ARG A 25 7.43 17.20 -28.84
C ARG A 25 6.51 16.99 -30.04
N ARG A 26 6.12 18.06 -30.73
CA ARG A 26 5.24 17.97 -31.92
C ARG A 26 5.89 17.17 -33.05
N ARG A 27 7.19 17.35 -33.28
CA ARG A 27 7.94 16.57 -34.27
C ARG A 27 8.04 15.09 -33.89
N ALA A 28 8.23 14.79 -32.60
CA ALA A 28 8.44 13.42 -32.12
C ALA A 28 7.15 12.62 -31.90
N LEU A 29 6.08 13.25 -31.43
CA LEU A 29 4.83 12.58 -31.05
C LEU A 29 3.66 12.86 -32.00
N GLY A 30 3.83 13.73 -33.00
CA GLY A 30 2.77 14.09 -33.93
C GLY A 30 1.51 14.61 -33.21
N LYS A 31 0.36 13.98 -33.46
CA LYS A 31 -0.92 14.35 -32.82
C LYS A 31 -0.93 14.10 -31.31
N LEU A 32 -0.17 13.12 -30.81
CA LEU A 32 -0.08 12.83 -29.38
C LEU A 32 0.63 13.94 -28.59
N ALA A 33 1.36 14.82 -29.28
CA ALA A 33 2.01 15.97 -28.64
C ALA A 33 1.02 16.93 -27.96
N ALA A 34 -0.27 16.90 -28.34
CA ALA A 34 -1.33 17.68 -27.71
C ALA A 34 -1.70 17.18 -26.32
N LEU A 35 -1.39 15.93 -25.97
CA LEU A 35 -1.66 15.38 -24.64
C LEU A 35 -0.58 15.86 -23.66
N PRO A 36 -0.93 16.22 -22.41
CA PRO A 36 0.04 16.37 -21.32
C PRO A 36 0.78 15.05 -21.06
N ASP A 37 2.00 15.14 -20.52
CA ASP A 37 2.83 13.96 -20.22
C ASP A 37 2.14 12.98 -19.27
N SER A 38 1.48 13.49 -18.23
CA SER A 38 0.72 12.69 -17.27
C SER A 38 -0.44 11.92 -17.92
N LEU A 39 -1.09 12.52 -18.92
CA LEU A 39 -2.16 11.87 -19.67
C LEU A 39 -1.61 10.81 -20.63
N LEU A 40 -0.44 11.05 -21.22
CA LEU A 40 0.23 10.08 -22.08
C LEU A 40 0.67 8.84 -21.27
N VAL A 41 1.26 9.02 -20.08
CA VAL A 41 1.57 7.92 -19.16
C VAL A 41 0.31 7.13 -18.81
N ARG A 42 -0.77 7.82 -18.44
CA ARG A 42 -2.06 7.17 -18.13
C ARG A 42 -2.65 6.40 -19.32
N LEU A 43 -2.52 6.94 -20.54
CA LEU A 43 -2.97 6.27 -21.76
C LEU A 43 -2.21 4.95 -21.96
N LEU A 44 -0.88 4.96 -21.79
CA LEU A 44 -0.05 3.77 -21.90
C LEU A 44 -0.37 2.75 -20.79
N ASP A 45 -0.54 3.19 -19.55
CA ASP A 45 -0.94 2.32 -18.43
C ASP A 45 -2.33 1.69 -18.67
N THR A 46 -3.28 2.46 -19.23
CA THR A 46 -4.59 1.94 -19.62
C THR A 46 -4.46 0.88 -20.71
N LEU A 47 -3.63 1.13 -21.73
CA LEU A 47 -3.36 0.17 -22.80
C LEU A 47 -2.79 -1.13 -22.22
N VAL A 48 -1.74 -1.05 -21.40
CA VAL A 48 -1.14 -2.22 -20.75
C VAL A 48 -2.15 -2.97 -19.88
N SER A 49 -2.99 -2.25 -19.14
CA SER A 49 -3.98 -2.86 -18.24
C SER A 49 -5.16 -3.52 -18.98
N SER A 50 -5.40 -3.17 -20.24
CA SER A 50 -6.53 -3.64 -21.05
C SER A 50 -6.18 -4.69 -22.10
N THR A 51 -4.92 -5.13 -22.13
CA THR A 51 -4.38 -5.97 -23.20
C THR A 51 -3.57 -7.12 -22.63
N GLU A 52 -3.53 -8.25 -23.34
CA GLU A 52 -2.71 -9.39 -22.94
C GLU A 52 -1.23 -9.01 -22.84
N PRO A 53 -0.47 -9.53 -21.84
CA PRO A 53 0.86 -9.01 -21.52
C PRO A 53 1.87 -8.98 -22.69
N LEU A 54 1.87 -10.01 -23.54
CA LEU A 54 2.77 -10.07 -24.70
C LEU A 54 2.38 -9.06 -25.80
N GLU A 55 1.08 -8.85 -26.01
CA GLU A 55 0.58 -7.87 -26.98
C GLU A 55 0.79 -6.44 -26.47
N ALA A 56 0.62 -6.20 -25.16
CA ALA A 56 0.98 -4.96 -24.51
C ALA A 56 2.47 -4.64 -24.69
N ALA A 57 3.35 -5.61 -24.44
CA ALA A 57 4.79 -5.45 -24.65
C ALA A 57 5.15 -5.18 -26.11
N HIS A 58 4.53 -5.88 -27.06
CA HIS A 58 4.70 -5.60 -28.50
C HIS A 58 4.27 -4.18 -28.86
N SER A 59 3.14 -3.72 -28.31
CA SER A 59 2.61 -2.37 -28.54
C SER A 59 3.55 -1.30 -27.98
N LEU A 60 4.11 -1.50 -26.78
CA LEU A 60 5.13 -0.62 -26.20
C LEU A 60 6.40 -0.60 -27.05
N CYS A 61 6.87 -1.75 -27.53
CA CYS A 61 8.02 -1.83 -28.42
C CYS A 61 7.77 -1.08 -29.74
N ALA A 62 6.60 -1.27 -30.36
CA ALA A 62 6.22 -0.57 -31.59
C ALA A 62 6.13 0.95 -31.36
N PHE A 63 5.52 1.37 -30.24
CA PHE A 63 5.48 2.78 -29.84
C PHE A 63 6.88 3.35 -29.62
N SER A 64 7.75 2.62 -28.91
CA SER A 64 9.13 3.04 -28.62
C SER A 64 9.95 3.31 -29.88
N ALA A 65 9.68 2.57 -30.97
CA ALA A 65 10.38 2.73 -32.24
C ALA A 65 9.95 4.00 -33.02
N ALA A 66 8.83 4.62 -32.66
CA ALA A 66 8.29 5.76 -33.40
C ALA A 66 9.10 7.05 -33.25
N SER A 67 9.68 7.30 -32.06
CA SER A 67 10.53 8.46 -31.79
C SER A 67 11.29 8.35 -30.47
N THR A 68 12.25 9.25 -30.24
CA THR A 68 12.97 9.33 -28.95
C THR A 68 12.05 9.66 -27.77
N PHE A 69 11.03 10.50 -27.97
CA PHE A 69 10.01 10.75 -26.94
C PHE A 69 9.19 9.50 -26.68
N ALA A 70 8.70 8.83 -27.73
CA ALA A 70 7.92 7.61 -27.56
C ALA A 70 8.73 6.51 -26.86
N ASN A 71 10.02 6.39 -27.17
CA ASN A 71 10.96 5.52 -26.45
C ASN A 71 11.05 5.85 -24.97
N ALA A 72 11.17 7.14 -24.60
CA ALA A 72 11.23 7.53 -23.19
C ALA A 72 9.95 7.20 -22.41
N PHE A 73 8.77 7.43 -23.00
CA PHE A 73 7.50 7.08 -22.36
C PHE A 73 7.28 5.56 -22.31
N ALA A 74 7.66 4.83 -23.35
CA ALA A 74 7.58 3.38 -23.38
C ALA A 74 8.56 2.70 -22.41
N ALA A 75 9.61 3.39 -21.98
CA ALA A 75 10.61 2.90 -21.03
C ALA A 75 10.20 3.11 -19.56
N ASP A 76 9.00 3.63 -19.28
CA ASP A 76 8.49 3.77 -17.92
C ASP A 76 8.42 2.40 -17.22
N GLU A 77 9.20 2.23 -16.16
CA GLU A 77 9.38 0.97 -15.45
C GLU A 77 8.07 0.44 -14.83
N ASP A 78 7.12 1.32 -14.49
CA ASP A 78 5.81 0.89 -13.98
C ASP A 78 5.01 0.08 -15.00
N LEU A 79 5.13 0.43 -16.29
CA LEU A 79 4.46 -0.28 -17.38
C LEU A 79 5.02 -1.71 -17.51
N TRP A 80 6.34 -1.85 -17.46
CA TRP A 80 7.00 -3.15 -17.56
C TRP A 80 6.82 -3.99 -16.31
N ARG A 81 6.85 -3.38 -15.12
CA ARG A 81 6.53 -4.03 -13.85
C ARG A 81 5.16 -4.69 -13.93
N ARG A 82 4.14 -3.97 -14.40
CA ARG A 82 2.79 -4.51 -14.58
C ARG A 82 2.77 -5.71 -15.53
N ILE A 83 3.42 -5.60 -16.70
CA ILE A 83 3.50 -6.69 -17.68
C ILE A 83 4.16 -7.92 -17.05
N VAL A 84 5.30 -7.76 -16.38
CA VAL A 84 6.03 -8.87 -15.73
C VAL A 84 5.16 -9.56 -14.69
N LEU A 85 4.49 -8.79 -13.83
CA LEU A 85 3.65 -9.35 -12.77
C LEU A 85 2.41 -10.08 -13.33
N MET A 86 1.82 -9.59 -14.43
CA MET A 86 0.74 -10.29 -15.13
C MET A 86 1.24 -11.59 -15.81
N VAL A 87 2.46 -11.61 -16.36
CA VAL A 87 3.06 -12.84 -16.89
C VAL A 87 3.33 -13.83 -15.77
N TYR A 88 3.85 -13.36 -14.63
CA TYR A 88 4.12 -14.18 -13.45
C TYR A 88 2.83 -14.85 -12.95
N SER A 89 1.76 -14.07 -12.78
CA SER A 89 0.48 -14.59 -12.26
C SER A 89 -0.21 -15.59 -13.19
N THR A 90 -0.03 -15.46 -14.51
CA THR A 90 -0.70 -16.33 -15.50
C THR A 90 0.09 -17.59 -15.84
N LYS A 91 1.43 -17.56 -15.75
CA LYS A 91 2.28 -18.65 -16.21
C LYS A 91 3.15 -19.30 -15.13
N GLN A 92 3.13 -18.79 -13.89
CA GLN A 92 3.95 -19.26 -12.76
C GLN A 92 5.42 -19.52 -13.16
N ILE A 93 5.99 -18.63 -13.96
CA ILE A 93 7.38 -18.75 -14.38
C ILE A 93 8.24 -18.26 -13.22
N ALA A 94 9.25 -19.02 -12.81
CA ALA A 94 10.23 -18.54 -11.83
C ALA A 94 11.07 -17.44 -12.49
N THR A 95 11.00 -16.21 -11.97
CA THR A 95 11.68 -15.05 -12.56
C THR A 95 12.53 -14.34 -11.53
N ALA A 96 13.85 -14.34 -11.72
CA ALA A 96 14.71 -13.42 -10.98
C ALA A 96 14.61 -12.04 -11.64
N PHE A 97 14.31 -11.02 -10.82
CA PHE A 97 14.44 -9.63 -11.23
C PHE A 97 15.88 -9.36 -11.72
N ARG A 98 15.99 -8.47 -12.71
CA ARG A 98 17.23 -7.96 -13.29
C ARG A 98 17.28 -6.46 -13.05
N ASP A 99 18.35 -5.79 -13.46
CA ASP A 99 18.59 -4.35 -13.27
C ASP A 99 17.37 -3.42 -13.53
N SER A 100 16.38 -3.84 -14.34
CA SER A 100 15.09 -3.17 -14.48
C SER A 100 13.95 -4.16 -14.78
N TRP A 101 12.69 -3.75 -14.61
CA TRP A 101 11.50 -4.53 -14.97
C TRP A 101 11.43 -4.81 -16.47
N ARG A 102 11.85 -3.86 -17.30
CA ARG A 102 11.95 -4.06 -18.75
C ARG A 102 12.97 -5.14 -19.10
N GLU A 103 14.16 -5.11 -18.50
CA GLU A 103 15.17 -6.15 -18.72
C GLU A 103 14.73 -7.50 -18.15
N THR A 104 14.01 -7.49 -17.03
CA THR A 104 13.36 -8.68 -16.46
C THR A 104 12.39 -9.30 -17.48
N PHE A 105 11.52 -8.50 -18.08
CA PHE A 105 10.62 -8.97 -19.15
C PHE A 105 11.37 -9.54 -20.35
N LEU A 106 12.41 -8.85 -20.84
CA LEU A 106 13.19 -9.31 -21.99
C LEU A 106 13.84 -10.66 -21.72
N CYS A 107 14.39 -10.87 -20.52
CA CYS A 107 14.93 -12.17 -20.12
C CYS A 107 13.86 -13.28 -20.14
N LEU A 108 12.63 -12.96 -19.75
CA LEU A 108 11.53 -13.92 -19.71
C LEU A 108 11.09 -14.41 -21.08
N VAL A 109 11.05 -13.51 -22.07
CA VAL A 109 10.52 -13.87 -23.40
C VAL A 109 11.59 -14.35 -24.36
N SER A 110 12.85 -13.97 -24.16
CA SER A 110 13.91 -14.24 -25.14
C SER A 110 14.77 -15.46 -24.83
N ASN A 111 14.72 -16.02 -23.61
CA ASN A 111 15.73 -16.98 -23.10
C ASN A 111 17.19 -16.51 -23.31
N ARG A 112 17.43 -15.26 -23.70
CA ARG A 112 18.76 -14.70 -23.94
C ARG A 112 19.22 -14.01 -22.67
N ARG A 113 20.37 -14.44 -22.15
CA ARG A 113 21.19 -13.56 -21.32
C ARG A 113 21.80 -12.52 -22.24
N ARG A 114 21.69 -11.24 -21.90
CA ARG A 114 22.48 -10.19 -22.55
C ARG A 114 23.95 -10.59 -22.40
N ALA A 115 24.63 -10.84 -23.52
CA ALA A 115 26.04 -11.21 -23.46
C ALA A 115 26.85 -9.98 -23.03
N ALA A 116 27.92 -10.16 -22.25
CA ALA A 116 28.84 -9.05 -21.92
C ALA A 116 29.43 -8.35 -23.17
N SER A 117 29.29 -8.98 -24.35
CA SER A 117 29.70 -8.49 -25.66
C SER A 117 28.60 -7.79 -26.48
N ASP A 118 27.38 -7.62 -25.94
CA ASP A 118 26.36 -6.83 -26.63
C ASP A 118 26.83 -5.37 -26.71
N PRO A 119 26.86 -4.75 -27.91
CA PRO A 119 27.37 -3.39 -28.06
C PRO A 119 26.58 -2.43 -27.17
N SER A 120 27.29 -1.65 -26.36
CA SER A 120 26.69 -0.56 -25.60
C SER A 120 25.89 0.32 -26.58
N PRO A 121 24.66 0.75 -26.25
CA PRO A 121 23.91 1.65 -27.12
C PRO A 121 24.82 2.82 -27.52
N ALA A 122 24.96 3.05 -28.82
CA ALA A 122 25.86 4.08 -29.37
C ALA A 122 25.70 5.41 -28.60
N GLU A 123 26.83 6.10 -28.36
CA GLU A 123 27.00 7.30 -27.52
C GLU A 123 26.15 8.53 -27.92
N ARG A 124 25.22 8.38 -28.87
CA ARG A 124 24.32 9.44 -29.32
C ARG A 124 23.24 9.71 -28.27
N LYS A 125 23.63 10.49 -27.25
CA LYS A 125 22.73 10.99 -26.20
C LYS A 125 21.65 11.85 -26.85
N SER A 126 20.42 11.36 -26.85
CA SER A 126 19.24 12.14 -27.22
C SER A 126 18.53 12.59 -25.95
N PHE A 127 18.16 13.86 -25.87
CA PHE A 127 17.47 14.42 -24.71
C PHE A 127 15.96 14.43 -24.93
N VAL A 128 15.21 13.97 -23.92
CA VAL A 128 13.77 14.13 -23.81
C VAL A 128 13.50 15.05 -22.63
N TYR A 129 12.62 16.04 -22.82
CA TYR A 129 12.27 17.00 -21.78
C TYR A 129 10.86 16.69 -21.27
N SER A 130 10.77 16.26 -20.01
CA SER A 130 9.52 15.89 -19.34
C SER A 130 9.70 15.93 -17.84
N ASP A 131 8.98 16.81 -17.15
CA ASP A 131 9.03 16.88 -15.69
C ASP A 131 8.43 15.61 -15.06
N VAL A 132 7.40 15.03 -15.69
CA VAL A 132 6.75 13.79 -15.23
C VAL A 132 7.72 12.61 -15.26
N LEU A 133 8.38 12.36 -16.40
CA LEU A 133 9.32 11.26 -16.51
C LEU A 133 10.60 11.51 -15.69
N PHE A 134 11.05 12.77 -15.62
CA PHE A 134 12.22 13.12 -14.81
C PHE A 134 11.95 12.90 -13.32
N HIS A 135 10.75 13.27 -12.85
CA HIS A 135 10.34 13.07 -11.46
C HIS A 135 10.32 11.59 -11.08
N LYS A 136 9.73 10.74 -11.92
CA LYS A 136 9.77 9.28 -11.72
C LYS A 136 11.20 8.74 -11.63
N TRP A 137 12.05 9.13 -12.58
CA TRP A 137 13.46 8.76 -12.58
C TRP A 137 14.19 9.24 -11.31
N ARG A 138 13.91 10.48 -10.86
CA ARG A 138 14.48 11.04 -9.64
C ARG A 138 14.07 10.23 -8.41
N CYS A 139 12.79 9.85 -8.30
CA CYS A 139 12.31 8.99 -7.22
C CYS A 139 13.00 7.63 -7.27
N GLN A 140 13.07 6.98 -8.45
CA GLN A 140 13.69 5.66 -8.65
C GLN A 140 15.17 5.62 -8.27
N THR A 141 15.92 6.68 -8.58
CA THR A 141 17.39 6.73 -8.40
C THR A 141 17.85 7.43 -7.11
N ALA A 142 16.93 8.05 -6.37
CA ALA A 142 17.27 8.68 -5.10
C ALA A 142 17.71 7.64 -4.06
N ALA A 143 18.88 7.87 -3.48
CA ALA A 143 19.32 7.17 -2.28
C ALA A 143 18.53 7.63 -1.06
N ILE A 144 18.53 6.82 0.00
CA ILE A 144 18.07 7.26 1.31
C ILE A 144 19.05 8.31 1.80
N ASP A 145 18.58 9.54 1.96
CA ASP A 145 19.40 10.63 2.50
C ASP A 145 19.69 10.36 3.99
N PRO A 146 20.96 10.39 4.43
CA PRO A 146 21.31 10.27 5.85
C PRO A 146 20.56 11.24 6.75
N ASP A 147 20.21 12.43 6.25
CA ASP A 147 19.46 13.43 7.02
C ASP A 147 18.04 12.94 7.35
N TRP A 148 17.43 12.08 6.53
CA TRP A 148 16.12 11.45 6.81
C TRP A 148 16.17 10.55 8.05
N LEU A 149 17.37 10.10 8.42
CA LEU A 149 17.62 9.18 9.53
C LEU A 149 18.14 9.90 10.78
N SER A 150 18.31 11.22 10.75
CA SER A 150 18.92 11.98 11.84
C SER A 150 18.02 12.16 13.07
N VAL A 151 16.71 12.00 12.91
CA VAL A 151 15.70 12.33 13.93
C VAL A 151 15.15 11.08 14.60
N ASP A 152 15.28 11.03 15.93
CA ASP A 152 14.66 10.05 16.82
C ASP A 152 14.15 10.76 18.09
N ASN A 153 12.83 10.97 18.16
CA ASN A 153 12.17 11.75 19.20
C ASN A 153 10.90 11.08 19.78
N VAL A 154 10.70 9.80 19.49
CA VAL A 154 9.70 8.93 20.15
C VAL A 154 10.29 8.40 21.44
N CYS A 155 9.48 8.34 22.51
CA CYS A 155 9.93 7.81 23.80
C CYS A 155 10.37 6.34 23.67
N ARG A 156 11.41 5.94 24.42
CA ARG A 156 11.90 4.57 24.51
C ARG A 156 11.79 4.03 25.92
N VAL A 157 11.26 2.83 26.07
CA VAL A 157 11.16 2.12 27.34
C VAL A 157 11.66 0.68 27.22
N SER A 158 12.19 0.12 28.31
CA SER A 158 12.63 -1.27 28.31
C SER A 158 11.48 -2.23 28.57
N ALA A 159 11.41 -3.31 27.80
CA ALA A 159 10.47 -4.42 28.05
C ALA A 159 10.65 -5.01 29.46
N SER A 160 11.87 -5.03 29.99
CA SER A 160 12.19 -5.62 31.29
C SER A 160 11.74 -4.78 32.49
N SER A 161 11.50 -3.48 32.30
CA SER A 161 11.18 -2.55 33.38
C SER A 161 9.82 -1.87 33.24
N THR A 162 9.05 -2.20 32.20
CA THR A 162 7.75 -1.58 31.92
C THR A 162 6.65 -2.60 32.19
N SER A 163 5.87 -2.36 33.24
CA SER A 163 4.70 -3.19 33.54
C SER A 163 3.56 -2.90 32.56
N ALA A 164 2.62 -3.84 32.40
CA ALA A 164 1.44 -3.61 31.56
C ALA A 164 0.57 -2.42 32.04
N VAL A 165 0.50 -2.22 33.37
CA VAL A 165 -0.21 -1.10 33.99
C VAL A 165 0.47 0.23 33.67
N ASP A 166 1.80 0.29 33.78
CA ASP A 166 2.56 1.50 33.47
C ASP A 166 2.48 1.82 31.98
N PHE A 167 2.58 0.80 31.12
CA PHE A 167 2.41 0.98 29.68
C PHE A 167 1.06 1.62 29.35
N ARG A 168 -0.01 1.05 29.90
CA ARG A 168 -1.37 1.52 29.66
C ARG A 168 -1.56 2.97 30.11
N ARG A 169 -1.19 3.27 31.35
CA ARG A 169 -1.34 4.59 31.96
C ARG A 169 -0.52 5.67 31.27
N CYS A 170 0.71 5.34 30.85
CA CYS A 170 1.66 6.34 30.34
C CYS A 170 1.61 6.50 28.82
N TYR A 171 1.17 5.48 28.06
CA TYR A 171 1.25 5.48 26.60
C TYR A 171 -0.08 5.13 25.92
N GLU A 172 -0.74 4.04 26.32
CA GLU A 172 -1.96 3.58 25.65
C GLU A 172 -3.14 4.55 25.85
N GLU A 173 -3.50 4.85 27.10
CA GLU A 173 -4.62 5.75 27.44
C GLU A 173 -4.37 7.20 27.00
N PRO A 174 -3.15 7.77 27.14
CA PRO A 174 -2.84 9.10 26.60
C PRO A 174 -2.72 9.14 25.08
N GLY A 175 -2.72 7.98 24.40
CA GLY A 175 -2.57 7.89 22.95
C GLY A 175 -1.18 8.34 22.46
N GLN A 176 -0.10 7.98 23.17
CA GLN A 176 1.26 8.34 22.82
C GLN A 176 2.05 7.17 22.21
N PRO A 177 2.65 7.35 21.02
CA PRO A 177 3.57 6.38 20.45
C PRO A 177 4.79 6.17 21.36
N VAL A 178 5.24 4.93 21.46
CA VAL A 178 6.43 4.56 22.25
C VAL A 178 7.13 3.39 21.58
N VAL A 179 8.46 3.37 21.66
CA VAL A 179 9.26 2.21 21.28
C VAL A 179 9.64 1.43 22.54
N VAL A 180 9.34 0.13 22.54
CA VAL A 180 9.71 -0.81 23.59
C VAL A 180 10.92 -1.62 23.14
N THR A 181 12.02 -1.51 23.89
CA THR A 181 13.30 -2.15 23.56
C THR A 181 13.41 -3.54 24.18
N GLY A 182 14.06 -4.48 23.48
CA GLY A 182 14.36 -5.81 24.01
C GLY A 182 13.15 -6.75 24.08
N VAL A 183 12.09 -6.48 23.31
CA VAL A 183 10.87 -7.29 23.30
C VAL A 183 11.11 -8.58 22.50
N ALA A 184 11.58 -8.43 21.27
CA ALA A 184 11.70 -9.57 20.37
C ALA A 184 12.96 -10.41 20.64
N THR A 185 13.94 -9.91 21.41
CA THR A 185 15.22 -10.60 21.64
C THR A 185 15.09 -11.97 22.32
N GLY A 186 13.98 -12.21 23.04
CA GLY A 186 13.68 -13.49 23.68
C GLY A 186 12.95 -14.49 22.77
N TRP A 187 12.48 -14.08 21.59
CA TRP A 187 11.65 -14.90 20.72
C TRP A 187 12.49 -15.90 19.90
N PRO A 188 12.00 -17.13 19.67
CA PRO A 188 12.59 -18.04 18.68
C PRO A 188 12.78 -17.37 17.30
N ALA A 189 11.80 -16.58 16.86
CA ALA A 189 11.84 -15.83 15.60
C ALA A 189 13.08 -14.93 15.50
N PHE A 190 13.50 -14.29 16.60
CA PHE A 190 14.69 -13.44 16.61
C PHE A 190 15.98 -14.21 16.34
N LYS A 191 15.99 -15.54 16.48
CA LYS A 191 17.12 -16.39 16.08
C LYS A 191 16.90 -16.97 14.67
N SER A 192 15.69 -17.46 14.38
CA SER A 192 15.42 -18.29 13.20
C SER A 192 14.91 -17.54 11.96
N TRP A 193 14.39 -16.31 12.09
CA TRP A 193 13.86 -15.54 10.97
C TRP A 193 14.97 -14.71 10.33
N THR A 194 15.77 -15.38 9.52
CA THR A 194 16.68 -14.76 8.54
C THR A 194 16.17 -15.08 7.14
N VAL A 195 16.62 -14.35 6.12
CA VAL A 195 16.29 -14.66 4.72
C VAL A 195 16.63 -16.12 4.40
N ALA A 196 17.85 -16.56 4.72
CA ALA A 196 18.27 -17.95 4.53
C ALA A 196 17.43 -18.94 5.35
N GLY A 197 17.14 -18.63 6.61
CA GLY A 197 16.35 -19.51 7.47
C GLY A 197 14.90 -19.66 7.01
N LEU A 198 14.28 -18.59 6.50
CA LEU A 198 12.94 -18.65 5.95
C LEU A 198 12.92 -19.34 4.58
N ASP A 199 13.92 -19.12 3.71
CA ASP A 199 14.03 -19.84 2.43
C ASP A 199 14.16 -21.35 2.62
N GLU A 200 14.97 -21.78 3.59
CA GLU A 200 15.13 -23.20 3.92
C GLU A 200 13.81 -23.84 4.41
N ARG A 201 13.05 -23.14 5.27
CA ARG A 201 11.86 -23.71 5.92
C ARG A 201 10.59 -23.59 5.09
N CYS A 202 10.42 -22.49 4.38
CA CYS A 202 9.18 -22.17 3.65
C CYS A 202 9.44 -21.55 2.27
N GLY A 203 10.59 -21.81 1.65
CA GLY A 203 10.95 -21.28 0.33
C GLY A 203 9.92 -21.53 -0.77
N ASP A 204 9.22 -22.67 -0.73
CA ASP A 204 8.19 -23.03 -1.72
C ASP A 204 6.77 -22.54 -1.32
N THR A 205 6.61 -21.94 -0.15
CA THR A 205 5.34 -21.37 0.32
C THR A 205 5.05 -20.06 -0.40
N LEU A 206 3.80 -19.88 -0.83
CA LEU A 206 3.35 -18.63 -1.44
C LEU A 206 3.17 -17.53 -0.37
N LEU A 207 3.83 -16.40 -0.56
CA LEU A 207 3.69 -15.17 0.22
C LEU A 207 3.03 -14.08 -0.63
N HIS A 208 2.16 -13.31 0.01
CA HIS A 208 1.49 -12.16 -0.61
C HIS A 208 2.40 -10.92 -0.61
N ALA A 209 2.80 -10.45 -1.80
CA ALA A 209 3.61 -9.26 -1.98
C ALA A 209 3.06 -8.33 -3.07
N GLY A 210 2.71 -7.09 -2.70
CA GLY A 210 2.26 -6.07 -3.65
C GLY A 210 1.04 -6.45 -4.50
N GLY A 211 0.13 -7.27 -3.97
CA GLY A 211 -1.06 -7.74 -4.68
C GLY A 211 -0.89 -9.04 -5.48
N PHE A 212 0.29 -9.66 -5.42
CA PHE A 212 0.61 -10.91 -6.13
C PHE A 212 1.13 -11.96 -5.15
N GLU A 213 1.01 -13.24 -5.51
CA GLU A 213 1.59 -14.34 -4.75
C GLU A 213 2.95 -14.71 -5.34
N PHE A 214 3.96 -14.86 -4.49
CA PHE A 214 5.30 -15.33 -4.86
C PHE A 214 5.70 -16.49 -3.99
N THR A 215 6.46 -17.46 -4.50
CA THR A 215 7.18 -18.36 -3.59
C THR A 215 8.12 -17.52 -2.72
N ALA A 216 8.26 -17.85 -1.43
CA ALA A 216 9.14 -17.10 -0.53
C ALA A 216 10.57 -17.01 -1.09
N ARG A 217 11.06 -18.10 -1.70
CA ARG A 217 12.35 -18.17 -2.38
C ARG A 217 12.49 -17.15 -3.51
N ASP A 218 11.50 -17.09 -4.41
CA ASP A 218 11.53 -16.12 -5.51
C ASP A 218 11.45 -14.69 -4.99
N TYR A 219 10.65 -14.45 -3.95
CA TYR A 219 10.56 -13.14 -3.31
C TYR A 219 11.89 -12.71 -2.66
N PHE A 220 12.62 -13.61 -2.01
CA PHE A 220 13.93 -13.30 -1.44
C PHE A 220 14.98 -12.99 -2.52
N ARG A 221 15.00 -13.77 -3.61
CA ARG A 221 15.83 -13.46 -4.78
C ARG A 221 15.48 -12.12 -5.41
N TYR A 222 14.19 -11.77 -5.45
CA TYR A 222 13.74 -10.45 -5.88
C TYR A 222 14.30 -9.35 -4.97
N CYS A 223 14.20 -9.50 -3.64
CA CYS A 223 14.70 -8.51 -2.68
C CYS A 223 16.18 -8.20 -2.88
N GLU A 224 17.00 -9.24 -3.08
CA GLU A 224 18.44 -9.08 -3.34
C GLU A 224 18.72 -8.35 -4.67
N ALA A 225 17.95 -8.66 -5.72
CA ALA A 225 18.17 -8.11 -7.04
C ALA A 225 17.65 -6.67 -7.21
N VAL A 226 16.60 -6.29 -6.47
CA VAL A 226 15.93 -4.99 -6.63
C VAL A 226 16.57 -3.85 -5.84
N GLU A 227 17.47 -4.18 -4.90
CA GLU A 227 18.10 -3.19 -4.04
C GLU A 227 18.78 -2.08 -4.86
N GLY A 228 18.39 -0.82 -4.61
CA GLY A 228 18.90 0.36 -5.34
C GLY A 228 18.30 0.61 -6.74
N HIS A 229 17.35 -0.23 -7.20
CA HIS A 229 16.82 -0.16 -8.58
C HIS A 229 15.34 0.23 -8.69
N ASP A 230 14.59 0.27 -7.58
CA ASP A 230 13.15 0.56 -7.57
C ASP A 230 12.79 1.47 -6.37
N ASP A 231 11.94 2.49 -6.58
CA ASP A 231 11.43 3.38 -5.50
C ASP A 231 10.18 2.86 -4.79
N GLN A 232 9.56 1.82 -5.34
CA GLN A 232 8.44 1.10 -4.76
C GLN A 232 8.65 -0.42 -4.85
N PRO A 233 9.71 -0.97 -4.22
CA PRO A 233 9.93 -2.40 -4.24
C PRO A 233 8.71 -3.15 -3.66
N LEU A 234 8.41 -4.32 -4.22
CA LEU A 234 7.34 -5.18 -3.75
C LEU A 234 7.57 -5.54 -2.28
N TYR A 235 6.50 -5.49 -1.51
CA TYR A 235 6.52 -5.62 -0.07
C TYR A 235 5.61 -6.76 0.36
N VAL A 236 6.15 -7.77 1.05
CA VAL A 236 5.36 -8.84 1.65
C VAL A 236 4.55 -8.25 2.79
N PHE A 237 3.26 -8.50 2.75
CA PHE A 237 2.29 -8.13 3.77
C PHE A 237 1.27 -9.27 3.88
N ASP A 238 1.68 -10.37 4.49
CA ASP A 238 0.94 -11.64 4.45
C ASP A 238 0.19 -11.88 5.76
N LYS A 239 -1.15 -11.83 5.69
CA LYS A 239 -2.05 -12.11 6.81
C LYS A 239 -2.27 -13.60 7.08
N HIS A 240 -1.98 -14.45 6.10
CA HIS A 240 -2.23 -15.89 6.15
C HIS A 240 -0.95 -16.69 6.46
N PHE A 241 0.15 -16.01 6.79
CA PHE A 241 1.45 -16.65 7.02
C PHE A 241 1.39 -17.74 8.11
N ALA A 242 0.56 -17.53 9.14
CA ALA A 242 0.41 -18.45 10.26
C ALA A 242 -0.38 -19.71 9.88
N GLU A 243 -1.28 -19.63 8.91
CA GLU A 243 -2.01 -20.78 8.36
C GLU A 243 -1.15 -21.52 7.33
N LYS A 244 -0.39 -20.77 6.53
CA LYS A 244 0.53 -21.28 5.50
C LYS A 244 1.75 -21.98 6.11
N VAL A 245 2.30 -21.42 7.20
CA VAL A 245 3.49 -21.95 7.92
C VAL A 245 3.23 -21.88 9.44
N PRO A 246 2.49 -22.85 10.01
CA PRO A 246 2.06 -22.82 11.41
C PRO A 246 3.18 -22.67 12.42
N GLN A 247 4.38 -23.18 12.15
CA GLN A 247 5.53 -23.03 13.04
C GLN A 247 5.88 -21.56 13.31
N LEU A 248 5.72 -20.67 12.33
CA LEU A 248 6.03 -19.25 12.49
C LEU A 248 5.13 -18.57 13.53
N LYS A 249 3.91 -19.07 13.71
CA LYS A 249 2.97 -18.54 14.72
C LYS A 249 3.49 -18.72 16.15
N ASP A 250 4.17 -19.84 16.41
CA ASP A 250 4.63 -20.22 17.74
C ASP A 250 6.04 -19.66 18.06
N GLU A 251 6.67 -18.99 17.09
CA GLU A 251 8.02 -18.44 17.21
C GLU A 251 8.05 -16.99 17.73
N TYR A 252 6.90 -16.36 17.95
CA TYR A 252 6.79 -15.05 18.61
C TYR A 252 5.63 -15.05 19.62
N GLY A 253 5.68 -14.11 20.57
CA GLY A 253 4.62 -13.95 21.57
C GLY A 253 4.07 -12.54 21.57
N VAL A 254 2.78 -12.38 21.87
CA VAL A 254 2.19 -11.04 22.10
C VAL A 254 2.60 -10.58 23.51
N PRO A 255 3.29 -9.43 23.66
CA PRO A 255 3.65 -8.90 24.97
C PRO A 255 2.43 -8.67 25.88
N GLU A 256 2.63 -8.75 27.19
CA GLU A 256 1.55 -8.68 28.18
C GLU A 256 0.71 -7.40 28.06
N TYR A 257 1.35 -6.25 27.78
CA TYR A 257 0.66 -4.97 27.59
C TYR A 257 -0.26 -4.94 26.36
N PHE A 258 -0.11 -5.86 25.41
CA PHE A 258 -1.01 -6.05 24.26
C PHE A 258 -1.87 -7.32 24.39
N GLY A 259 -1.88 -7.96 25.56
CA GLY A 259 -2.62 -9.20 25.79
C GLY A 259 -4.14 -9.01 25.75
N GLU A 260 -4.62 -7.81 26.09
CA GLU A 260 -6.03 -7.42 25.96
C GLU A 260 -6.36 -7.14 24.50
N ASP A 261 -6.93 -8.15 23.82
CA ASP A 261 -7.41 -8.05 22.44
C ASP A 261 -8.90 -8.38 22.41
N LEU A 262 -9.73 -7.35 22.52
CA LEU A 262 -11.19 -7.45 22.60
C LEU A 262 -11.82 -7.93 21.30
N PHE A 263 -11.16 -7.82 20.14
CA PHE A 263 -11.70 -8.44 18.91
C PHE A 263 -11.73 -9.97 18.98
N LYS A 264 -11.02 -10.61 19.92
CA LYS A 264 -11.13 -12.07 20.17
C LYS A 264 -12.55 -12.52 20.50
N VAL A 265 -13.42 -11.67 21.05
CA VAL A 265 -14.80 -12.05 21.37
C VAL A 265 -15.63 -12.43 20.13
N LEU A 266 -15.19 -12.00 18.94
CA LEU A 266 -15.81 -12.35 17.67
C LEU A 266 -15.45 -13.78 17.22
N GLY A 267 -14.39 -14.37 17.79
CA GLY A 267 -13.81 -15.64 17.32
C GLY A 267 -12.95 -15.49 16.06
N GLU A 268 -12.10 -16.48 15.79
CA GLU A 268 -11.11 -16.41 14.69
C GLU A 268 -11.75 -16.32 13.29
N GLU A 269 -12.95 -16.87 13.10
CA GLU A 269 -13.63 -16.83 11.80
C GLU A 269 -14.29 -15.49 11.48
N GLN A 270 -14.79 -14.78 12.50
CA GLN A 270 -15.55 -13.54 12.30
C GLN A 270 -14.72 -12.29 12.57
N ARG A 271 -13.63 -12.36 13.33
CA ARG A 271 -12.78 -11.20 13.57
C ARG A 271 -12.14 -10.68 12.27
N PRO A 272 -11.85 -9.38 12.16
CA PRO A 272 -11.02 -8.86 11.09
C PRO A 272 -9.61 -9.48 11.09
N ASP A 273 -8.97 -9.46 9.93
CA ASP A 273 -7.54 -9.69 9.79
C ASP A 273 -6.76 -8.76 10.75
N TYR A 274 -5.81 -9.32 11.50
CA TYR A 274 -5.22 -8.62 12.64
C TYR A 274 -3.72 -8.84 12.81
N ARG A 275 -3.09 -9.72 12.01
CA ARG A 275 -1.67 -10.04 12.13
C ARG A 275 -1.06 -10.20 10.75
N TRP A 276 0.16 -9.69 10.56
CA TRP A 276 0.84 -9.77 9.27
C TRP A 276 2.33 -10.04 9.43
N LEU A 277 2.83 -11.03 8.68
CA LEU A 277 4.26 -11.16 8.40
C LEU A 277 4.63 -10.11 7.35
N ILE A 278 5.66 -9.33 7.67
CA ILE A 278 6.09 -8.22 6.84
C ILE A 278 7.55 -8.41 6.46
N ILE A 279 7.82 -8.47 5.16
CA ILE A 279 9.20 -8.60 4.64
C ILE A 279 9.38 -7.64 3.47
N GLY A 280 10.51 -6.95 3.41
CA GLY A 280 10.85 -6.17 2.22
C GLY A 280 12.29 -5.67 2.19
N PRO A 281 12.80 -5.33 0.99
CA PRO A 281 14.13 -4.77 0.82
C PRO A 281 14.18 -3.31 1.30
N ALA A 282 15.37 -2.72 1.34
CA ALA A 282 15.51 -1.28 1.55
C ALA A 282 14.63 -0.49 0.57
N ARG A 283 14.13 0.68 1.00
CA ARG A 283 13.20 1.58 0.29
C ARG A 283 11.75 1.11 0.15
N SER A 284 11.45 -0.16 0.44
CA SER A 284 10.06 -0.61 0.60
C SER A 284 9.45 -0.13 1.93
N GLY A 285 8.14 -0.27 2.08
CA GLY A 285 7.45 0.08 3.32
C GLY A 285 5.97 0.41 3.10
N SER A 286 5.41 1.19 4.02
CA SER A 286 4.01 1.63 3.97
C SER A 286 3.92 3.15 3.87
N SER A 287 3.17 3.66 2.90
CA SER A 287 2.86 5.10 2.79
C SER A 287 2.00 5.58 3.96
N PHE A 288 1.75 6.89 4.05
CA PHE A 288 0.91 7.42 5.13
C PHE A 288 -0.49 6.83 5.14
N HIS A 289 -0.86 6.24 6.27
CA HIS A 289 -2.18 5.70 6.54
C HIS A 289 -2.51 5.82 8.04
N LYS A 290 -3.74 5.49 8.39
CA LYS A 290 -4.17 5.19 9.75
C LYS A 290 -4.56 3.73 9.79
N ASP A 291 -4.33 3.08 10.93
CA ASP A 291 -4.79 1.72 11.11
C ASP A 291 -6.32 1.63 10.97
N PRO A 292 -6.83 0.57 10.32
CA PRO A 292 -8.24 0.41 10.07
C PRO A 292 -9.03 0.19 11.36
N ASN A 293 -10.35 0.34 11.24
CA ASN A 293 -11.31 0.01 12.30
C ASN A 293 -11.10 0.79 13.61
N ALA A 294 -10.33 1.89 13.57
CA ALA A 294 -9.85 2.64 14.74
C ALA A 294 -9.06 1.78 15.75
N THR A 295 -8.39 0.73 15.28
CA THR A 295 -7.52 -0.10 16.11
C THR A 295 -6.21 0.62 16.45
N SER A 296 -5.58 0.17 17.53
CA SER A 296 -4.15 0.43 17.77
C SER A 296 -3.33 -0.72 17.21
N ALA A 297 -2.04 -0.51 17.00
CA ALA A 297 -1.15 -1.55 16.50
C ALA A 297 0.18 -1.59 17.25
N TRP A 298 0.86 -2.72 17.16
CA TRP A 298 2.27 -2.85 17.49
C TRP A 298 3.01 -3.52 16.35
N ASN A 299 4.28 -3.14 16.16
CA ASN A 299 5.14 -3.69 15.11
C ASN A 299 6.53 -4.03 15.68
N ALA A 300 6.91 -5.30 15.67
CA ALA A 300 8.18 -5.80 16.17
C ALA A 300 9.16 -6.08 15.03
N ILE A 301 10.37 -5.53 15.14
CA ILE A 301 11.43 -5.70 14.12
C ILE A 301 12.28 -6.90 14.49
N ILE A 302 12.24 -7.92 13.64
CA ILE A 302 13.00 -9.16 13.83
C ILE A 302 14.37 -9.03 13.15
N ARG A 303 14.39 -8.50 11.93
CA ARG A 303 15.60 -8.17 11.17
C ARG A 303 15.46 -6.81 10.50
N GLY A 304 16.59 -6.16 10.28
CA GLY A 304 16.71 -4.87 9.62
C GLY A 304 16.30 -3.69 10.49
N GLN A 305 16.00 -2.59 9.82
CA GLN A 305 15.75 -1.30 10.45
C GLN A 305 14.66 -0.55 9.69
N LYS A 306 13.74 0.07 10.43
CA LYS A 306 12.63 0.85 9.87
C LYS A 306 12.63 2.27 10.40
N LYS A 307 12.59 3.26 9.51
CA LYS A 307 12.30 4.66 9.83
C LYS A 307 10.79 4.84 9.91
N TRP A 308 10.32 5.41 11.01
CA TRP A 308 8.92 5.76 11.24
C TRP A 308 8.75 7.27 11.28
N ILE A 309 7.66 7.75 10.67
CA ILE A 309 7.19 9.13 10.77
C ILE A 309 5.71 9.07 11.13
N LEU A 310 5.34 9.66 12.25
CA LEU A 310 3.99 9.65 12.80
C LEU A 310 3.46 11.08 12.98
N PHE A 311 2.20 11.30 12.63
CA PHE A 311 1.50 12.56 12.90
C PHE A 311 0.26 12.32 13.77
N PRO A 312 -0.08 13.28 14.65
CA PRO A 312 -1.28 13.21 15.47
C PRO A 312 -2.55 12.99 14.64
N PRO A 313 -3.61 12.36 15.21
CA PRO A 313 -4.80 11.98 14.46
C PRO A 313 -5.51 13.12 13.71
N ASP A 314 -5.47 14.33 14.23
CA ASP A 314 -6.11 15.54 13.69
C ASP A 314 -5.24 16.28 12.66
N ARG A 315 -4.02 15.80 12.39
CA ARG A 315 -3.05 16.48 11.51
C ARG A 315 -2.62 15.59 10.35
N PRO A 316 -3.29 15.68 9.19
CA PRO A 316 -2.83 15.02 7.98
C PRO A 316 -1.39 15.45 7.64
N PRO A 317 -0.50 14.50 7.27
CA PRO A 317 0.86 14.81 6.85
C PRO A 317 0.90 15.77 5.65
N PRO A 318 1.98 16.54 5.46
CA PRO A 318 2.15 17.37 4.26
C PRO A 318 2.02 16.54 2.97
N GLY A 319 1.30 17.07 1.97
CA GLY A 319 1.02 16.37 0.71
C GLY A 319 -0.01 15.23 0.81
N VAL A 320 -0.56 14.96 2.00
CA VAL A 320 -1.56 13.92 2.25
C VAL A 320 -2.92 14.57 2.50
N HIS A 321 -3.89 14.20 1.67
CA HIS A 321 -5.23 14.79 1.64
C HIS A 321 -6.29 13.69 1.70
N PRO A 322 -6.82 13.37 2.91
CA PRO A 322 -7.95 12.45 3.04
C PRO A 322 -9.24 13.04 2.44
N SER A 323 -10.11 12.18 1.93
CA SER A 323 -11.48 12.52 1.54
C SER A 323 -12.30 12.98 2.75
N GLY A 324 -13.44 13.65 2.51
CA GLY A 324 -14.29 14.14 3.59
C GLY A 324 -14.84 13.05 4.52
N ASP A 325 -15.04 11.83 4.01
CA ASP A 325 -15.42 10.65 4.80
C ASP A 325 -14.22 9.83 5.30
N GLY A 326 -13.00 10.22 4.92
CA GLY A 326 -11.74 9.58 5.26
C GLY A 326 -11.55 8.18 4.68
N GLY A 327 -12.37 7.77 3.71
CA GLY A 327 -12.27 6.47 3.05
C GLY A 327 -11.17 6.41 1.98
N ASP A 328 -10.88 7.55 1.35
CA ASP A 328 -9.83 7.68 0.33
C ASP A 328 -8.75 8.66 0.81
N VAL A 329 -7.51 8.43 0.41
CA VAL A 329 -6.37 9.31 0.72
C VAL A 329 -5.63 9.62 -0.57
N THR A 330 -5.53 10.91 -0.91
CA THR A 330 -4.62 11.38 -1.95
C THR A 330 -3.27 11.67 -1.31
N ALA A 331 -2.22 11.01 -1.75
CA ALA A 331 -0.86 11.15 -1.23
C ALA A 331 0.17 11.05 -2.37
N PRO A 332 1.46 11.35 -2.12
CA PRO A 332 2.52 11.02 -3.05
C PRO A 332 2.49 9.54 -3.43
N VAL A 333 2.89 9.24 -4.67
CA VAL A 333 2.83 7.90 -5.26
C VAL A 333 3.76 6.94 -4.54
N SER A 334 4.95 7.40 -4.12
CA SER A 334 5.90 6.60 -3.35
C SER A 334 6.37 7.26 -2.07
N ILE A 335 6.89 6.44 -1.16
CA ILE A 335 7.53 6.91 0.09
C ILE A 335 8.71 7.82 -0.27
N SER A 336 9.54 7.39 -1.23
CA SER A 336 10.67 8.18 -1.75
C SER A 336 10.22 9.55 -2.27
N GLU A 337 9.11 9.61 -3.01
CA GLU A 337 8.54 10.87 -3.48
C GLU A 337 8.14 11.77 -2.31
N TRP A 338 7.52 11.24 -1.26
CA TRP A 338 7.15 12.05 -0.11
C TRP A 338 8.39 12.64 0.57
N PHE A 339 9.43 11.83 0.80
CA PHE A 339 10.68 12.30 1.41
C PHE A 339 11.35 13.39 0.57
N LEU A 340 11.43 13.21 -0.75
CA LEU A 340 12.09 14.16 -1.66
C LEU A 340 11.41 15.53 -1.78
N ASN A 341 10.11 15.63 -1.46
CA ASN A 341 9.31 16.84 -1.70
C ASN A 341 8.72 17.47 -0.45
N PHE A 342 8.58 16.71 0.64
CA PHE A 342 7.88 17.16 1.85
C PHE A 342 8.67 16.99 3.14
N TYR A 343 9.79 16.24 3.13
CA TYR A 343 10.58 16.04 4.33
C TYR A 343 11.49 17.24 4.63
N ASP A 344 11.21 17.89 5.75
CA ASP A 344 12.04 18.92 6.36
C ASP A 344 11.86 18.79 7.88
N HIS A 345 12.88 18.30 8.59
CA HIS A 345 12.77 17.98 10.01
C HIS A 345 12.19 19.12 10.85
N ASP A 346 12.69 20.35 10.65
CA ASP A 346 12.30 21.49 11.47
C ASP A 346 10.83 21.86 11.25
N MET A 347 10.35 21.77 10.01
CA MET A 347 8.95 21.99 9.67
C MET A 347 8.07 20.86 10.19
N LEU A 348 8.49 19.60 10.04
CA LEU A 348 7.72 18.45 10.50
C LEU A 348 7.59 18.43 12.03
N GLN A 349 8.67 18.72 12.76
CA GLN A 349 8.65 18.80 14.21
C GLN A 349 7.70 19.91 14.70
N LYS A 350 7.72 21.10 14.06
CA LYS A 350 6.76 22.19 14.35
C LYS A 350 5.32 21.78 14.06
N TYR A 351 5.11 20.92 13.06
CA TYR A 351 3.80 20.39 12.71
C TYR A 351 3.34 19.26 13.67
N GLY A 352 4.20 18.84 14.60
CA GLY A 352 3.91 17.83 15.62
C GLY A 352 4.26 16.41 15.21
N ALA A 353 5.09 16.24 14.17
CA ALA A 353 5.59 14.93 13.77
C ALA A 353 6.41 14.28 14.88
N ARG A 354 6.28 12.96 15.00
CA ARG A 354 7.14 12.09 15.80
C ARG A 354 7.89 11.17 14.86
N GLU A 355 9.17 11.00 15.12
CA GLU A 355 10.05 10.23 14.24
C GLU A 355 10.92 9.32 15.08
N CYS A 356 11.18 8.11 14.59
CA CYS A 356 12.15 7.22 15.22
C CYS A 356 12.66 6.17 14.23
N ILE A 357 13.80 5.58 14.59
CA ILE A 357 14.34 4.42 13.90
C ILE A 357 14.15 3.20 14.79
N VAL A 358 13.30 2.26 14.38
CA VAL A 358 13.05 1.04 15.13
C VAL A 358 14.02 -0.03 14.63
N ASN A 359 14.88 -0.51 15.52
CA ASN A 359 15.95 -1.46 15.23
C ASN A 359 15.55 -2.90 15.54
N GLU A 360 16.36 -3.86 15.10
CA GLU A 360 16.21 -5.27 15.44
C GLU A 360 16.03 -5.48 16.96
N GLY A 361 15.03 -6.27 17.34
CA GLY A 361 14.72 -6.58 18.74
C GLY A 361 13.75 -5.57 19.39
N GLU A 362 13.56 -4.40 18.78
CA GLU A 362 12.65 -3.36 19.25
C GLU A 362 11.24 -3.52 18.66
N MET A 363 10.28 -2.87 19.32
CA MET A 363 8.88 -2.87 18.93
C MET A 363 8.29 -1.49 19.11
N ILE A 364 7.55 -0.98 18.13
CA ILE A 364 6.83 0.28 18.26
C ILE A 364 5.35 0.04 18.54
N PHE A 365 4.78 0.83 19.45
CA PHE A 365 3.35 0.98 19.66
C PHE A 365 2.82 2.17 18.86
N VAL A 366 1.77 1.94 18.08
CA VAL A 366 1.05 2.94 17.30
C VAL A 366 -0.36 3.07 17.89
N PRO A 367 -0.67 4.17 18.58
CA PRO A 367 -2.01 4.38 19.12
C PRO A 367 -3.03 4.62 18.00
N MET A 368 -4.29 4.29 18.26
CA MET A 368 -5.37 4.49 17.31
C MET A 368 -5.38 5.89 16.67
N GLY A 369 -5.64 5.92 15.36
CA GLY A 369 -5.89 7.15 14.63
C GLY A 369 -4.64 7.96 14.26
N TRP A 370 -3.44 7.59 14.72
CA TRP A 370 -2.19 8.24 14.31
C TRP A 370 -1.91 7.97 12.83
N TRP A 371 -1.63 9.03 12.09
CA TRP A 371 -1.07 8.89 10.74
C TRP A 371 0.35 8.37 10.85
N HIS A 372 0.73 7.40 10.04
CA HIS A 372 2.09 6.90 10.06
C HIS A 372 2.57 6.41 8.69
N CYS A 373 3.85 6.64 8.42
CA CYS A 373 4.59 6.13 7.28
C CYS A 373 5.83 5.38 7.78
N VAL A 374 6.17 4.29 7.09
CA VAL A 374 7.27 3.41 7.44
C VAL A 374 8.16 3.19 6.23
N LEU A 375 9.45 3.48 6.37
CA LEU A 375 10.48 3.23 5.35
C LEU A 375 11.46 2.18 5.87
N ASN A 376 11.62 1.08 5.14
CA ASN A 376 12.69 0.12 5.40
C ASN A 376 14.03 0.73 4.97
N THR A 377 14.94 0.95 5.91
CA THR A 377 16.28 1.48 5.60
C THR A 377 17.25 0.39 5.18
N THR A 378 16.94 -0.86 5.57
CA THR A 378 17.60 -2.08 5.14
C THR A 378 16.56 -3.14 4.80
N THR A 379 16.96 -4.26 4.18
CA THR A 379 16.10 -5.44 4.13
C THR A 379 15.63 -5.82 5.53
N SER A 380 14.32 -5.92 5.69
CA SER A 380 13.68 -5.98 7.00
C SER A 380 12.65 -7.11 7.08
N ILE A 381 12.60 -7.79 8.23
CA ILE A 381 11.60 -8.80 8.59
C ILE A 381 10.93 -8.32 9.87
N ALA A 382 9.61 -8.23 9.87
CA ALA A 382 8.83 -7.76 11.01
C ALA A 382 7.52 -8.55 11.15
N ILE A 383 6.95 -8.50 12.36
CA ILE A 383 5.62 -9.00 12.68
C ILE A 383 4.83 -7.87 13.32
N THR A 384 3.60 -7.69 12.88
CA THR A 384 2.72 -6.62 13.38
C THR A 384 1.36 -7.19 13.73
N GLN A 385 0.71 -6.64 14.74
CA GLN A 385 -0.71 -6.90 14.99
C GLN A 385 -1.49 -5.64 15.34
N ASN A 386 -2.75 -5.65 14.91
CA ASN A 386 -3.75 -4.67 15.31
C ASN A 386 -4.59 -5.28 16.42
N TYR A 387 -4.93 -4.48 17.42
CA TYR A 387 -5.67 -4.94 18.58
C TYR A 387 -6.61 -3.86 19.14
N VAL A 388 -7.59 -4.32 19.91
CA VAL A 388 -8.55 -3.46 20.62
C VAL A 388 -8.41 -3.73 22.10
N SER A 389 -8.19 -2.69 22.88
CA SER A 389 -8.13 -2.78 24.34
C SER A 389 -9.23 -1.96 24.97
N SER A 390 -9.35 -2.05 26.28
CA SER A 390 -10.26 -1.23 27.06
C SER A 390 -10.00 0.29 26.88
N ALA A 391 -8.81 0.69 26.42
CA ALA A 391 -8.43 2.08 26.18
C ALA A 391 -9.05 2.67 24.90
N ASN A 392 -9.26 1.87 23.83
CA ASN A 392 -9.78 2.35 22.54
C ASN A 392 -11.13 1.72 22.13
N VAL A 393 -11.70 0.81 22.93
CA VAL A 393 -12.93 0.07 22.58
C VAL A 393 -14.12 0.98 22.25
N ARG A 394 -14.22 2.13 22.91
CA ARG A 394 -15.33 3.08 22.68
C ARG A 394 -15.24 3.70 21.30
N GLU A 395 -14.03 4.09 20.89
CA GLU A 395 -13.74 4.71 19.61
C GLU A 395 -13.87 3.68 18.47
N VAL A 396 -13.45 2.44 18.70
CA VAL A 396 -13.70 1.31 17.78
C VAL A 396 -15.21 1.10 17.59
N ALA A 397 -15.99 1.02 18.67
CA ALA A 397 -17.44 0.87 18.58
C ALA A 397 -18.11 2.06 17.84
N ALA A 398 -17.64 3.28 18.08
CA ALA A 398 -18.09 4.46 17.35
C ALA A 398 -17.73 4.39 15.85
N TRP A 399 -16.53 3.93 15.52
CA TRP A 399 -16.10 3.75 14.14
C TRP A 399 -16.97 2.73 13.40
N LEU A 400 -17.14 1.53 13.97
CA LEU A 400 -17.96 0.47 13.39
C LEU A 400 -19.41 0.93 13.13
N ARG A 401 -20.02 1.67 14.08
CA ARG A 401 -21.37 2.21 13.92
C ARG A 401 -21.46 3.28 12.83
N ASN A 402 -20.49 4.20 12.79
CA ASN A 402 -20.57 5.38 11.94
C ASN A 402 -20.04 5.13 10.52
N LYS A 403 -19.19 4.11 10.34
CA LYS A 403 -18.51 3.79 9.08
C LYS A 403 -18.56 2.31 8.71
N PRO A 404 -19.75 1.67 8.70
CA PRO A 404 -19.88 0.23 8.46
C PRO A 404 -19.39 -0.19 7.07
N SER A 405 -19.45 0.69 6.08
CA SER A 405 -18.94 0.42 4.72
C SER A 405 -17.42 0.51 4.58
N GLN A 406 -16.72 1.03 5.60
CA GLN A 406 -15.26 1.18 5.63
C GLN A 406 -14.59 0.20 6.60
N VAL A 407 -15.32 -0.82 7.08
CA VAL A 407 -14.72 -1.89 7.89
C VAL A 407 -13.80 -2.73 7.01
N SER A 408 -12.53 -2.80 7.39
CA SER A 408 -11.49 -3.52 6.65
C SER A 408 -11.18 -4.88 7.28
N GLY A 409 -10.35 -5.69 6.61
CA GLY A 409 -9.89 -6.98 7.13
C GLY A 409 -10.97 -8.05 7.12
N CYS A 410 -12.03 -7.85 6.33
CA CYS A 410 -13.19 -8.75 6.25
C CYS A 410 -13.22 -9.47 4.90
N ARG A 411 -13.59 -10.75 4.92
CA ARG A 411 -13.79 -11.61 3.74
C ARG A 411 -15.06 -11.25 2.96
N SER A 412 -16.05 -10.65 3.63
CA SER A 412 -17.32 -10.26 3.02
C SER A 412 -17.98 -9.08 3.72
N ARG A 413 -18.97 -8.48 3.04
CA ARG A 413 -19.83 -7.44 3.65
C ARG A 413 -20.69 -7.98 4.78
N ASP A 414 -21.06 -9.25 4.74
CA ASP A 414 -21.85 -9.90 5.78
C ASP A 414 -21.03 -10.05 7.06
N GLN A 415 -19.75 -10.40 6.94
CA GLN A 415 -18.82 -10.41 8.08
C GLN A 415 -18.67 -9.00 8.67
N ALA A 416 -18.44 -7.99 7.84
CA ALA A 416 -18.35 -6.60 8.30
C ALA A 416 -19.63 -6.16 9.05
N SER A 417 -20.81 -6.53 8.53
CA SER A 417 -22.11 -6.23 9.15
C SER A 417 -22.26 -6.96 10.49
N PHE A 418 -21.92 -8.26 10.55
CA PHE A 418 -21.90 -9.04 11.78
C PHE A 418 -21.03 -8.38 12.85
N ILE A 419 -19.82 -7.94 12.50
CA ILE A 419 -18.91 -7.26 13.42
C ILE A 419 -19.54 -5.96 13.95
N CYS A 420 -20.10 -5.13 13.07
CA CYS A 420 -20.72 -3.86 13.45
C CYS A 420 -21.88 -4.05 14.44
N GLU A 421 -22.69 -5.09 14.23
CA GLU A 421 -23.87 -5.38 15.05
C GLU A 421 -23.52 -6.05 16.38
N ASN A 422 -22.54 -6.97 16.37
CA ASN A 422 -22.32 -7.88 17.49
C ASN A 422 -21.14 -7.48 18.38
N PHE A 423 -20.15 -6.73 17.88
CA PHE A 423 -18.93 -6.45 18.65
C PHE A 423 -19.22 -5.77 20.00
N PRO A 424 -19.98 -4.66 20.09
CA PRO A 424 -20.25 -4.02 21.39
C PRO A 424 -20.98 -4.93 22.38
N ARG A 425 -21.95 -5.72 21.89
CA ARG A 425 -22.73 -6.66 22.71
C ARG A 425 -21.85 -7.79 23.26
N LEU A 426 -21.09 -8.45 22.38
CA LEU A 426 -20.21 -9.56 22.76
C LEU A 426 -19.10 -9.13 23.72
N VAL A 427 -18.58 -7.89 23.57
CA VAL A 427 -17.64 -7.34 24.54
C VAL A 427 -18.29 -7.20 25.91
N VAL A 428 -19.48 -6.61 26.02
CA VAL A 428 -20.16 -6.43 27.32
C VAL A 428 -20.58 -7.76 27.96
N GLU A 429 -20.99 -8.75 27.17
CA GLU A 429 -21.29 -10.09 27.67
C GLU A 429 -20.07 -10.78 28.28
N ARG A 430 -18.89 -10.57 27.68
CA ARG A 430 -17.64 -11.16 28.17
C ARG A 430 -16.95 -10.34 29.26
N TYR A 431 -17.11 -9.01 29.21
CA TYR A 431 -16.45 -8.01 30.04
C TYR A 431 -17.49 -6.97 30.55
N PRO A 432 -18.33 -7.33 31.54
CA PRO A 432 -19.44 -6.49 32.00
C PRO A 432 -19.01 -5.10 32.52
N GLU A 433 -17.78 -4.97 33.00
CA GLU A 433 -17.18 -3.70 33.43
C GLU A 433 -17.06 -2.67 32.30
N LEU A 434 -17.07 -3.08 31.03
CA LEU A 434 -17.03 -2.19 29.86
C LEU A 434 -18.42 -1.69 29.44
N ASN A 435 -19.49 -2.13 30.10
CA ASN A 435 -20.86 -1.72 29.77
C ASN A 435 -21.05 -0.21 29.74
N GLU A 436 -20.50 0.52 30.71
CA GLU A 436 -20.64 1.99 30.75
C GLU A 436 -20.00 2.68 29.54
N LYS A 437 -18.90 2.12 29.00
CA LYS A 437 -18.26 2.63 27.77
C LYS A 437 -19.07 2.30 26.52
N LEU A 438 -19.81 1.19 26.52
CA LEU A 438 -20.40 0.60 25.31
C LEU A 438 -21.92 0.66 25.20
N LYS A 439 -22.65 1.00 26.28
CA LYS A 439 -24.13 1.01 26.31
C LYS A 439 -24.79 1.80 25.18
N GLY A 440 -24.15 2.87 24.70
CA GLY A 440 -24.66 3.69 23.59
C GLY A 440 -24.45 3.10 22.18
N PHE A 441 -23.78 1.95 22.07
CA PHE A 441 -23.46 1.28 20.81
C PHE A 441 -24.13 -0.10 20.69
N ILE A 442 -24.68 -0.63 21.79
CA ILE A 442 -25.48 -1.86 21.74
C ILE A 442 -26.82 -1.50 21.09
N LEU A 443 -27.12 -2.13 19.96
CA LEU A 443 -28.43 -2.02 19.34
C LEU A 443 -29.46 -2.61 20.32
N ALA A 444 -30.50 -1.84 20.65
CA ALA A 444 -31.61 -2.37 21.42
C ALA A 444 -32.18 -3.58 20.68
N GLU A 445 -32.43 -4.68 21.39
CA GLU A 445 -33.18 -5.79 20.83
C GLU A 445 -34.48 -5.21 20.25
N VAL A 446 -34.66 -5.35 18.93
CA VAL A 446 -35.99 -5.22 18.36
C VAL A 446 -36.77 -6.36 18.98
N LYS A 447 -37.57 -6.05 20.01
CA LYS A 447 -38.64 -6.95 20.43
C LYS A 447 -39.51 -7.15 19.19
N THR A 448 -39.32 -8.28 18.52
CA THR A 448 -40.34 -8.81 17.63
C THR A 448 -41.47 -9.28 18.53
N ASP A 449 -42.23 -8.32 19.06
CA ASP A 449 -43.53 -8.61 19.62
C ASP A 449 -44.37 -9.11 18.44
N GLY A 450 -44.65 -10.41 18.48
CA GLY A 450 -45.48 -11.08 17.51
C GLY A 450 -46.85 -10.43 17.47
N ALA A 451 -47.08 -9.61 16.45
CA ALA A 451 -48.40 -9.25 15.99
C ALA A 451 -48.38 -9.35 14.45
N VAL A 452 -48.86 -10.49 13.97
CA VAL A 452 -49.30 -10.63 12.58
C VAL A 452 -50.49 -9.70 12.41
N GLU A 453 -50.28 -8.52 11.82
CA GLU A 453 -51.35 -7.76 11.20
C GLU A 453 -51.04 -7.58 9.70
N ASN A 454 -51.88 -8.23 8.89
CA ASN A 454 -51.94 -8.08 7.45
C ASN A 454 -52.29 -6.63 7.10
N GLY A 455 -51.29 -5.87 6.65
CA GLY A 455 -51.47 -4.53 6.08
C GLY A 455 -50.65 -4.39 4.80
N SER A 456 -51.27 -4.67 3.66
CA SER A 456 -50.69 -4.50 2.34
C SER A 456 -50.30 -3.05 2.06
N THR A 457 -49.00 -2.78 1.89
CA THR A 457 -48.53 -1.61 1.15
C THR A 457 -47.30 -1.98 0.32
N ALA A 458 -47.51 -2.15 -0.98
CA ALA A 458 -46.47 -2.42 -1.96
C ALA A 458 -45.50 -1.22 -2.05
N LYS A 459 -44.30 -1.34 -1.46
CA LYS A 459 -43.18 -0.44 -1.77
C LYS A 459 -42.51 -0.90 -3.06
N ARG A 460 -42.76 -0.10 -4.10
CA ARG A 460 -42.19 -0.20 -5.44
C ARG A 460 -40.66 -0.12 -5.40
N ARG A 461 -40.00 -1.25 -5.68
CA ARG A 461 -38.55 -1.39 -5.88
C ARG A 461 -38.11 -0.46 -7.02
N LYS A 462 -37.26 0.53 -6.74
CA LYS A 462 -36.56 1.29 -7.79
C LYS A 462 -35.38 0.43 -8.25
N THR A 463 -35.51 -0.14 -9.44
CA THR A 463 -34.41 -0.76 -10.18
C THR A 463 -33.35 0.29 -10.50
N SER A 464 -32.08 -0.10 -10.36
CA SER A 464 -30.95 0.75 -10.75
C SER A 464 -30.84 0.80 -12.28
N LEU A 465 -30.30 1.91 -12.82
CA LEU A 465 -30.09 2.11 -14.27
C LEU A 465 -29.21 1.00 -14.89
N TRP A 466 -28.39 0.32 -14.07
CA TRP A 466 -27.52 -0.78 -14.46
C TRP A 466 -28.25 -2.10 -14.65
N GLU A 467 -29.30 -2.38 -13.87
CA GLU A 467 -30.12 -3.60 -14.03
C GLU A 467 -31.00 -3.56 -15.28
N SER A 468 -31.35 -2.36 -15.79
CA SER A 468 -32.10 -2.21 -17.04
C SER A 468 -31.28 -2.44 -18.32
N LEU A 469 -29.95 -2.48 -18.23
CA LEU A 469 -29.05 -2.62 -19.39
C LEU A 469 -28.61 -4.08 -19.66
N GLN A 470 -28.94 -5.03 -18.79
CA GLN A 470 -28.56 -6.44 -18.93
C GLN A 470 -29.68 -7.37 -19.45
N MET A 471 -30.89 -6.86 -19.70
CA MET A 471 -32.01 -7.66 -20.19
C MET A 471 -32.65 -7.07 -21.45
N SER A 472 -32.03 -7.32 -22.62
CA SER A 472 -32.69 -7.77 -23.87
C SER A 472 -31.81 -7.49 -25.10
N PRO A 473 -31.63 -8.47 -26.01
CA PRO A 473 -30.92 -8.30 -27.27
C PRO A 473 -31.84 -7.77 -28.39
N ASN A 474 -31.25 -7.01 -29.32
CA ASN A 474 -31.79 -6.49 -30.59
C ASN A 474 -32.85 -5.38 -30.54
N LEU A 475 -32.51 -4.19 -31.08
CA LEU A 475 -33.24 -3.52 -32.17
C LEU A 475 -32.51 -2.26 -32.67
N SER A 476 -32.80 -1.89 -33.92
CA SER A 476 -32.01 -1.07 -34.83
C SER A 476 -32.18 0.45 -34.73
N VAL A 477 -31.28 1.15 -35.42
CA VAL A 477 -31.11 2.60 -35.58
C VAL A 477 -32.35 3.30 -36.20
N LYS A 478 -32.78 4.44 -35.62
CA LYS A 478 -33.19 5.67 -36.34
C LYS A 478 -33.44 6.90 -35.42
N ASN A 479 -32.72 7.99 -35.74
CA ASN A 479 -32.98 9.44 -35.59
C ASN A 479 -33.52 10.09 -34.29
N ALA A 480 -32.58 10.77 -33.60
CA ALA A 480 -32.48 12.22 -33.34
C ALA A 480 -33.68 13.04 -32.80
N THR A 481 -33.55 13.68 -31.64
CA THR A 481 -33.12 15.10 -31.44
C THR A 481 -33.48 15.67 -30.04
N LYS A 482 -32.57 16.53 -29.53
CA LYS A 482 -32.73 17.60 -28.52
C LYS A 482 -32.98 17.22 -27.04
N GLY A 483 -32.02 17.62 -26.18
CA GLY A 483 -32.26 17.78 -24.74
C GLY A 483 -31.00 17.96 -23.88
N THR A 484 -30.44 19.18 -23.84
CA THR A 484 -29.65 19.77 -22.73
C THR A 484 -28.60 18.92 -21.98
N MET A 485 -27.32 19.18 -22.27
CA MET A 485 -26.17 18.77 -21.45
C MET A 485 -26.17 19.48 -20.09
N LYS A 486 -26.39 18.74 -19.00
CA LYS A 486 -25.85 19.08 -17.68
C LYS A 486 -24.58 18.26 -17.47
N THR A 487 -23.47 18.95 -17.27
CA THR A 487 -22.14 18.40 -16.95
C THR A 487 -22.19 17.54 -15.69
N GLN A 488 -22.10 16.21 -15.86
CA GLN A 488 -21.69 15.31 -14.78
C GLN A 488 -20.16 15.35 -14.68
N LYS A 489 -19.66 15.71 -13.49
CA LYS A 489 -18.26 15.53 -13.11
C LYS A 489 -17.95 14.04 -13.15
N ALA A 490 -17.08 13.63 -14.08
CA ALA A 490 -16.44 12.32 -14.03
C ALA A 490 -15.51 12.31 -12.81
N SER A 491 -15.80 11.45 -11.82
CA SER A 491 -14.84 11.16 -10.76
C SER A 491 -13.69 10.37 -11.37
N SER A 492 -12.51 10.96 -11.38
CA SER A 492 -11.27 10.29 -11.74
C SER A 492 -10.91 9.29 -10.66
N THR A 493 -11.11 7.99 -10.92
CA THR A 493 -10.46 6.93 -10.16
C THR A 493 -8.97 6.98 -10.49
N VAL A 494 -8.20 7.54 -9.57
CA VAL A 494 -6.75 7.33 -9.50
C VAL A 494 -6.57 5.96 -8.86
N SER A 495 -5.94 5.05 -9.59
CA SER A 495 -5.43 3.78 -9.06
C SER A 495 -4.30 4.10 -8.08
N SER A 496 -4.62 4.48 -6.85
CA SER A 496 -3.72 4.32 -5.72
C SER A 496 -3.73 2.85 -5.34
N PHE A 497 -2.54 2.25 -5.18
CA PHE A 497 -2.41 0.99 -4.46
C PHE A 497 -2.87 1.26 -3.02
N SER A 498 -4.15 1.04 -2.76
CA SER A 498 -4.66 0.93 -1.40
C SER A 498 -4.03 -0.33 -0.81
N PHE A 499 -3.28 -0.18 0.29
CA PHE A 499 -2.88 -1.32 1.11
C PHE A 499 -4.18 -2.05 1.47
N GLY A 500 -4.30 -3.29 1.01
CA GLY A 500 -5.42 -4.16 1.33
C GLY A 500 -5.38 -4.52 2.81
N PHE A 501 -5.88 -3.61 3.63
CA PHE A 501 -6.16 -3.81 5.04
C PHE A 501 -7.52 -4.44 5.26
#